data_AF-A0A1Q9VDA0-F1
#
_entry.id   AF-A0A1Q9VDA0-F1
#
_cell.length_a   1.000
_cell.length_b   1.000
_cell.length_c   1.000
_cell.angle_alpha   90.00
_cell.angle_beta   90.00
_cell.angle_gamma   90.00
#
_symmetry.space_group_name_H-M   'P 1'
#
loop_
_entity.id
_entity.type
_entity.pdbx_description
1 polymer ?
#
loop_
_entity_poly.entity_id
_entity_poly.type
_entity_poly.pdbx_seq_one_letter_code
_entity_poly.pdbx_strand_id
1 'polypeptide(L)'
;MDAIIVDIAEHWMLYSAIPFIAAFIGYVTKRVAIEMMFRPLEFRGIKGTFLGWQGVVPQHGGRMAAIATDLLTKNLLDIKDVFARIDPDRITKEIEQPLLRAVDDVAREVLEQTHPRMWERLPAVAQDLVIKQIQAQTPQIVRQVTLEMRENVHEFLDVKEMTVRRLTSDKKLLVRLIRETSRPEMAFIARSGIYFGFALGIVQAFVWAVTKQPIVMPIFGAAVGLFTDWAAIKLIFWPREPVYITRKFYFQGKFQQRRDEVAEQYGEIIARDVLTVQNLMESILSGPRSDRLMAMISRTVADAIDQQTNTARPLVNATIGPKRLAEMKRAAADKSIERLPQTVRHAEGYLTEAMDVARLVQERMAKLTPQQFEGLLRPAFRQDEWKLIVVGGIIGGFVGEMQVILMLH
;
A
#
# COMPACT_ATOMS: atom_id res chain seq x y z
N MET A 1 4.87 -48.32 -38.28
CA MET A 1 5.52 -47.01 -38.55
C MET A 1 4.99 -46.43 -39.83
N ASP A 2 4.91 -47.21 -40.92
CA ASP A 2 4.43 -46.73 -42.23
C ASP A 2 3.02 -46.10 -42.19
N ALA A 3 2.07 -46.70 -41.46
CA ALA A 3 0.71 -46.15 -41.33
C ALA A 3 0.66 -44.78 -40.61
N ILE A 4 1.56 -44.53 -39.65
CA ILE A 4 1.64 -43.25 -38.93
C ILE A 4 2.26 -42.18 -39.83
N ILE A 5 3.28 -42.57 -40.63
CA ILE A 5 3.96 -41.66 -41.54
C ILE A 5 3.02 -41.23 -42.68
N VAL A 6 2.22 -42.15 -43.22
CA VAL A 6 1.22 -41.87 -44.25
C VAL A 6 0.12 -40.94 -43.70
N ASP A 7 -0.40 -41.21 -42.51
CA ASP A 7 -1.42 -40.36 -41.88
C ASP A 7 -0.92 -38.94 -41.55
N ILE A 8 0.33 -38.80 -41.09
CA ILE A 8 0.97 -37.49 -40.90
C ILE A 8 1.17 -36.79 -42.24
N ALA A 9 1.54 -37.50 -43.29
CA ALA A 9 1.73 -36.90 -44.62
C ALA A 9 0.40 -36.42 -45.22
N GLU A 10 -0.69 -37.15 -45.01
CA GLU A 10 -2.03 -36.77 -45.46
C GLU A 10 -2.60 -35.59 -44.66
N HIS A 11 -2.35 -35.53 -43.34
CA HIS A 11 -2.92 -34.53 -42.43
C HIS A 11 -1.89 -33.54 -41.87
N TRP A 12 -0.78 -33.31 -42.58
CA TRP A 12 0.38 -32.56 -42.07
C TRP A 12 0.02 -31.14 -41.59
N MET A 13 -0.97 -30.50 -42.23
CA MET A 13 -1.47 -29.18 -41.84
C MET A 13 -2.10 -29.20 -40.45
N LEU A 14 -2.87 -30.24 -40.14
CA LEU A 14 -3.56 -30.40 -38.86
C LEU A 14 -2.53 -30.68 -37.76
N TYR A 15 -1.60 -31.59 -37.99
CA TYR A 15 -0.50 -31.88 -37.06
C TYR A 15 0.38 -30.65 -36.79
N SER A 16 0.66 -29.86 -37.83
CA SER A 16 1.45 -28.63 -37.70
C SER A 16 0.70 -27.52 -36.97
N ALA A 17 -0.63 -27.47 -37.07
CA ALA A 17 -1.45 -26.46 -36.40
C ALA A 17 -1.56 -26.68 -34.88
N ILE A 18 -1.47 -27.93 -34.41
CA ILE A 18 -1.62 -28.29 -32.97
C ILE A 18 -0.70 -27.47 -32.06
N PRO A 19 0.64 -27.40 -32.28
CA PRO A 19 1.53 -26.56 -31.48
C PRO A 19 1.14 -25.08 -31.43
N PHE A 20 0.71 -24.50 -32.55
CA PHE A 20 0.38 -23.07 -32.60
C PHE A 20 -0.96 -22.78 -31.90
N ILE A 21 -1.95 -23.64 -32.08
CA ILE A 21 -3.24 -23.53 -31.37
C ILE A 21 -3.01 -23.69 -29.87
N ALA A 22 -2.22 -24.69 -29.45
CA ALA A 22 -1.87 -24.89 -28.05
C ALA A 22 -1.11 -23.69 -27.46
N ALA A 23 -0.19 -23.08 -28.22
CA ALA A 23 0.51 -21.85 -27.81
C ALA A 23 -0.44 -20.66 -27.65
N PHE A 24 -1.36 -20.47 -28.58
CA PHE A 24 -2.37 -19.41 -28.53
C PHE A 24 -3.30 -19.58 -27.31
N ILE A 25 -3.83 -20.78 -27.12
CA ILE A 25 -4.70 -21.09 -25.98
C ILE A 25 -3.94 -20.93 -24.67
N GLY A 26 -2.70 -21.44 -24.58
CA GLY A 26 -1.85 -21.27 -23.41
C GLY A 26 -1.64 -19.81 -23.03
N TYR A 27 -1.48 -18.91 -24.00
CA TYR A 27 -1.39 -17.47 -23.77
C TYR A 27 -2.71 -16.87 -23.26
N VAL A 28 -3.83 -17.17 -23.94
CA VAL A 28 -5.15 -16.62 -23.63
C VAL A 28 -5.60 -17.07 -22.24
N THR A 29 -5.49 -18.37 -21.94
CA THR A 29 -5.87 -18.94 -20.65
C THR A 29 -5.08 -18.31 -19.50
N LYS A 30 -3.76 -18.15 -19.65
CA LYS A 30 -2.95 -17.48 -18.62
C LYS A 30 -3.34 -16.02 -18.44
N ARG A 31 -3.64 -15.29 -19.52
CA ARG A 31 -4.15 -13.91 -19.40
C ARG A 31 -5.48 -13.82 -18.69
N VAL A 32 -6.41 -14.73 -19.00
CA VAL A 32 -7.71 -14.80 -18.34
C VAL A 32 -7.54 -15.12 -16.86
N ALA A 33 -6.71 -16.11 -16.50
CA ALA A 33 -6.42 -16.47 -15.12
C ALA A 33 -5.83 -15.30 -14.31
N ILE A 34 -4.91 -14.53 -14.91
CA ILE A 34 -4.37 -13.31 -14.29
C ILE A 34 -5.46 -12.27 -14.06
N GLU A 35 -6.34 -12.01 -15.04
CA GLU A 35 -7.41 -11.02 -14.87
C GLU A 35 -8.43 -11.48 -13.81
N MET A 36 -8.75 -12.77 -13.78
CA MET A 36 -9.63 -13.40 -12.79
C MET A 36 -9.06 -13.34 -11.37
N MET A 37 -7.74 -13.18 -11.21
CA MET A 37 -7.11 -12.99 -9.89
C MET A 37 -7.46 -11.62 -9.28
N PHE A 38 -7.61 -10.59 -10.12
CA PHE A 38 -7.84 -9.21 -9.68
C PHE A 38 -9.29 -8.76 -9.81
N ARG A 39 -10.10 -9.42 -10.65
CA ARG A 39 -11.50 -9.05 -10.92
C ARG A 39 -12.46 -10.23 -10.79
N PRO A 40 -13.71 -9.98 -10.37
CA PRO A 40 -14.27 -8.70 -9.91
C PRO A 40 -13.86 -8.36 -8.46
N LEU A 41 -13.92 -7.08 -8.09
CA LEU A 41 -13.59 -6.59 -6.74
C LEU A 41 -14.55 -7.11 -5.68
N GLU A 42 -15.82 -7.26 -6.06
CA GLU A 42 -16.88 -7.82 -5.23
C GLU A 42 -17.38 -9.10 -5.89
N PHE A 43 -17.83 -10.03 -5.07
CA PHE A 43 -18.40 -11.28 -5.55
C PHE A 43 -19.56 -10.99 -6.53
N ARG A 44 -19.44 -11.54 -7.74
CA ARG A 44 -20.51 -11.55 -8.73
C ARG A 44 -21.01 -12.97 -8.92
N GLY A 45 -22.30 -13.19 -8.66
CA GLY A 45 -22.94 -14.49 -8.75
C GLY A 45 -24.19 -14.55 -7.89
N ILE A 46 -24.71 -15.76 -7.69
CA ILE A 46 -25.89 -16.00 -6.87
C ILE A 46 -25.45 -16.04 -5.40
N LYS A 47 -25.83 -15.01 -4.64
CA LYS A 47 -25.50 -14.88 -3.21
C LYS A 47 -25.96 -16.12 -2.44
N GLY A 48 -25.08 -16.69 -1.62
CA GLY A 48 -25.38 -17.89 -0.83
C GLY A 48 -25.16 -19.23 -1.55
N THR A 49 -24.65 -19.22 -2.78
CA THR A 49 -24.29 -20.44 -3.53
C THR A 49 -22.81 -20.43 -3.92
N PHE A 50 -22.30 -21.58 -4.39
CA PHE A 50 -20.97 -21.70 -4.98
C PHE A 50 -20.89 -21.13 -6.41
N LEU A 51 -22.01 -20.65 -6.97
CA LEU A 51 -22.10 -20.11 -8.33
C LEU A 51 -21.81 -18.60 -8.31
N GLY A 52 -20.53 -18.26 -8.30
CA GLY A 52 -20.06 -16.89 -8.53
C GLY A 52 -18.55 -16.78 -8.46
N TRP A 53 -18.04 -15.63 -8.88
CA TRP A 53 -16.62 -15.35 -8.91
C TRP A 53 -16.31 -14.03 -8.20
N GLN A 54 -15.25 -14.05 -7.41
CA GLN A 54 -14.58 -12.86 -6.90
C GLN A 54 -13.10 -13.03 -7.20
N GLY A 55 -12.42 -11.93 -7.51
CA GLY A 55 -10.97 -11.98 -7.64
C GLY A 55 -10.32 -12.52 -6.36
N VAL A 56 -9.31 -13.36 -6.51
CA VAL A 56 -8.57 -13.98 -5.41
C VAL A 56 -7.99 -12.92 -4.46
N VAL A 57 -7.38 -11.87 -5.01
CA VAL A 57 -6.79 -10.76 -4.24
C VAL A 57 -7.86 -9.98 -3.46
N PRO A 58 -8.94 -9.46 -4.08
CA PRO A 58 -9.96 -8.74 -3.32
C PRO A 58 -10.75 -9.61 -2.34
N GLN A 59 -10.88 -10.92 -2.59
CA GLN A 59 -11.54 -11.87 -1.67
C GLN A 59 -10.75 -12.01 -0.36
N HIS A 60 -9.42 -12.07 -0.43
CA HIS A 60 -8.55 -12.26 0.74
C HIS A 60 -7.91 -10.96 1.25
N GLY A 61 -8.46 -9.81 0.84
CA GLY A 61 -7.79 -8.52 1.00
C GLY A 61 -7.38 -8.16 2.43
N GLY A 62 -8.21 -8.46 3.43
CA GLY A 62 -7.89 -8.15 4.83
C GLY A 62 -6.64 -8.88 5.35
N ARG A 63 -6.47 -10.15 4.98
CA ARG A 63 -5.29 -10.94 5.34
C ARG A 63 -4.05 -10.44 4.58
N MET A 64 -4.20 -10.14 3.30
CA MET A 64 -3.10 -9.62 2.47
C MET A 64 -2.63 -8.25 2.96
N ALA A 65 -3.56 -7.38 3.34
CA ALA A 65 -3.27 -6.10 3.98
C ALA A 65 -2.47 -6.28 5.28
N ALA A 66 -2.87 -7.23 6.14
CA ALA A 66 -2.14 -7.53 7.37
C ALA A 66 -0.71 -8.01 7.09
N ILE A 67 -0.52 -8.89 6.10
CA ILE A 67 0.82 -9.39 5.74
C ILE A 67 1.68 -8.26 5.15
N ALA A 68 1.15 -7.49 4.21
CA ALA A 68 1.84 -6.34 3.62
C ALA A 68 2.23 -5.31 4.71
N THR A 69 1.33 -5.05 5.66
CA THR A 69 1.60 -4.16 6.79
C THR A 69 2.71 -4.69 7.69
N ASP A 70 2.68 -5.97 8.03
CA ASP A 70 3.72 -6.59 8.86
C ASP A 70 5.09 -6.49 8.19
N LEU A 71 5.15 -6.61 6.87
CA LEU A 71 6.40 -6.50 6.12
C LEU A 71 6.90 -5.05 6.04
N LEU A 72 5.99 -4.10 5.83
CA LEU A 72 6.29 -2.66 5.87
C LEU A 72 6.84 -2.25 7.24
N THR A 73 6.15 -2.62 8.31
CA THR A 73 6.47 -2.16 9.68
C THR A 73 7.64 -2.90 10.32
N LYS A 74 7.85 -4.19 10.03
CA LYS A 74 8.96 -4.96 10.64
C LYS A 74 10.28 -4.81 9.90
N ASN A 75 10.26 -4.70 8.57
CA ASN A 75 11.47 -4.84 7.76
C ASN A 75 11.83 -3.61 6.92
N LEU A 76 10.87 -2.71 6.68
CA LEU A 76 11.06 -1.64 5.69
C LEU A 76 11.08 -0.25 6.30
N LEU A 77 10.23 0.06 7.27
CA LEU A 77 10.06 1.44 7.71
C LEU A 77 9.89 1.55 9.22
N ASP A 78 10.84 2.25 9.85
CA ASP A 78 10.60 2.87 11.15
C ASP A 78 10.07 4.28 10.92
N ILE A 79 8.91 4.57 11.50
CA ILE A 79 8.28 5.89 11.39
C ILE A 79 9.10 6.99 12.06
N LYS A 80 9.97 6.63 13.03
CA LYS A 80 10.94 7.56 13.60
C LYS A 80 11.87 8.11 12.54
N ASP A 81 12.36 7.29 11.61
CA ASP A 81 13.24 7.73 10.53
C ASP A 81 12.54 8.72 9.60
N VAL A 82 11.24 8.53 9.37
CA VAL A 82 10.41 9.43 8.55
C VAL A 82 10.26 10.80 9.21
N PHE A 83 9.87 10.82 10.48
CA PHE A 83 9.66 12.06 11.23
C PHE A 83 10.98 12.75 11.59
N ALA A 84 12.09 12.02 11.73
CA ALA A 84 13.41 12.57 11.98
C ALA A 84 13.87 13.55 10.90
N ARG A 85 13.38 13.39 9.66
CA ARG A 85 13.68 14.28 8.52
C ARG A 85 12.89 15.59 8.54
N ILE A 86 11.90 15.72 9.41
CA ILE A 86 11.13 16.96 9.57
C ILE A 86 11.97 17.93 10.40
N ASP A 87 12.42 19.01 9.75
CA ASP A 87 13.04 20.16 10.39
C ASP A 87 11.97 21.03 11.11
N PRO A 88 12.07 21.20 12.45
CA PRO A 88 11.16 22.02 13.25
C PRO A 88 11.17 23.50 12.91
N ASP A 89 12.32 24.04 12.52
CA ASP A 89 12.45 25.45 12.17
C ASP A 89 11.84 25.68 10.78
N ARG A 90 12.03 24.73 9.86
CA ARG A 90 11.46 24.82 8.51
C ARG A 90 9.92 24.72 8.51
N ILE A 91 9.34 23.72 9.18
CA ILE A 91 7.87 23.58 9.25
C ILE A 91 7.22 24.81 9.91
N THR A 92 7.86 25.36 10.94
CA THR A 92 7.36 26.56 11.64
C THR A 92 7.27 27.73 10.67
N LYS A 93 8.26 27.89 9.79
CA LYS A 93 8.27 28.89 8.73
C LYS A 93 7.18 28.65 7.67
N GLU A 94 6.98 27.40 7.24
CA GLU A 94 5.95 27.05 6.24
C GLU A 94 4.53 27.36 6.74
N ILE A 95 4.27 27.19 8.04
CA ILE A 95 2.95 27.46 8.63
C ILE A 95 2.84 28.81 9.34
N GLU A 96 3.88 29.64 9.37
CA GLU A 96 3.97 30.83 10.21
C GLU A 96 2.77 31.77 10.01
N GLN A 97 2.49 32.17 8.77
CA GLN A 97 1.40 33.10 8.46
C GLN A 97 0.01 32.51 8.79
N PRO A 98 -0.36 31.28 8.35
CA PRO A 98 -1.59 30.63 8.77
C PRO A 98 -1.72 30.48 10.30
N LEU A 99 -0.62 30.15 10.96
CA LEU A 99 -0.54 29.95 12.40
C LEU A 99 -0.80 31.26 13.17
N LEU A 100 -0.17 32.36 12.78
CA LEU A 100 -0.36 33.67 13.42
C LEU A 100 -1.81 34.17 13.29
N ARG A 101 -2.47 33.88 12.15
CA ARG A 101 -3.90 34.18 11.95
C ARG A 101 -4.77 33.29 12.82
N ALA A 102 -4.52 31.98 12.84
CA ALA A 102 -5.26 31.05 13.69
C ALA A 102 -5.14 31.42 15.18
N VAL A 103 -3.96 31.86 15.63
CA VAL A 103 -3.76 32.31 17.01
C VAL A 103 -4.50 33.61 17.32
N ASP A 104 -4.55 34.57 16.40
CA ASP A 104 -5.37 35.79 16.58
C ASP A 104 -6.85 35.44 16.75
N ASP A 105 -7.39 34.61 15.85
CA ASP A 105 -8.78 34.14 15.91
C ASP A 105 -9.07 33.41 17.22
N VAL A 106 -8.23 32.44 17.59
CA VAL A 106 -8.38 31.65 18.83
C VAL A 106 -8.30 32.55 20.06
N ALA A 107 -7.32 33.46 20.12
CA ALA A 107 -7.15 34.35 21.26
C ALA A 107 -8.37 35.27 21.44
N ARG A 108 -8.90 35.85 20.34
CA ARG A 108 -10.11 36.68 20.39
C ARG A 108 -11.32 35.87 20.83
N GLU A 109 -11.57 34.71 20.22
CA GLU A 109 -12.70 33.82 20.58
C GLU A 109 -12.65 33.43 22.07
N VAL A 110 -11.47 33.05 22.58
CA VAL A 110 -11.31 32.62 23.98
C VAL A 110 -11.51 33.78 24.96
N LEU A 111 -10.97 34.96 24.64
CA LEU A 111 -11.10 36.15 25.49
C LEU A 111 -12.53 36.69 25.51
N GLU A 112 -13.23 36.66 24.38
CA GLU A 112 -14.64 37.03 24.27
C GLU A 112 -15.54 36.06 25.05
N GLN A 113 -15.27 34.75 24.99
CA GLN A 113 -16.05 33.75 25.72
C GLN A 113 -15.80 33.78 27.22
N THR A 114 -14.55 33.92 27.64
CA THR A 114 -14.17 33.79 29.06
C THR A 114 -14.29 35.12 29.82
N HIS A 115 -14.02 36.24 29.15
CA HIS A 115 -13.92 37.56 29.78
C HIS A 115 -14.47 38.72 28.92
N PRO A 116 -15.73 38.66 28.46
CA PRO A 116 -16.30 39.64 27.54
C PRO A 116 -16.22 41.07 28.11
N ARG A 117 -16.61 41.25 29.37
CA ARG A 117 -16.60 42.56 30.03
C ARG A 117 -15.21 43.17 30.24
N MET A 118 -14.16 42.37 30.36
CA MET A 118 -12.80 42.90 30.51
C MET A 118 -12.18 43.17 29.15
N TRP A 119 -12.40 42.27 28.19
CA TRP A 119 -11.93 42.42 26.83
C TRP A 119 -12.52 43.68 26.18
N GLU A 120 -13.84 43.87 26.24
CA GLU A 120 -14.55 45.04 25.71
C GLU A 120 -14.12 46.38 26.34
N ARG A 121 -13.58 46.35 27.57
CA ARG A 121 -13.15 47.55 28.29
C ARG A 121 -11.70 47.93 28.02
N LEU A 122 -10.89 47.04 27.45
CA LEU A 122 -9.51 47.34 27.10
C LEU A 122 -9.47 48.27 25.88
N PRO A 123 -8.62 49.31 25.88
CA PRO A 123 -8.35 50.09 24.67
C PRO A 123 -7.87 49.17 23.53
N ALA A 124 -8.22 49.48 22.28
CA ALA A 124 -7.83 48.69 21.11
C ALA A 124 -6.31 48.41 21.06
N VAL A 125 -5.49 49.41 21.46
CA VAL A 125 -4.03 49.27 21.55
C VAL A 125 -3.61 48.18 22.55
N ALA A 126 -4.29 48.08 23.70
CA ALA A 126 -3.97 47.07 24.72
C ALA A 126 -4.40 45.67 24.25
N GLN A 127 -5.55 45.55 23.58
CA GLN A 127 -5.98 44.30 22.96
C GLN A 127 -4.95 43.80 21.94
N ASP A 128 -4.54 44.67 21.02
CA ASP A 128 -3.55 44.34 19.98
C ASP A 128 -2.19 43.97 20.56
N LEU A 129 -1.77 44.61 21.67
CA LEU A 129 -0.52 44.26 22.35
C LEU A 129 -0.57 42.85 22.94
N VAL A 130 -1.68 42.45 23.57
CA VAL A 130 -1.85 41.10 24.09
C VAL A 130 -1.78 40.07 22.97
N ILE A 131 -2.50 40.29 21.88
CA ILE A 131 -2.48 39.41 20.71
C ILE A 131 -1.06 39.29 20.13
N LYS A 132 -0.37 40.41 19.90
CA LYS A 132 0.99 40.43 19.35
C LYS A 132 1.98 39.69 20.24
N GLN A 133 1.82 39.79 21.55
CA GLN A 133 2.64 39.06 22.51
C GLN A 133 2.47 37.54 22.39
N ILE A 134 1.22 37.05 22.24
CA ILE A 134 0.93 35.63 22.04
C ILE A 134 1.50 35.18 20.68
N GLN A 135 1.26 35.96 19.63
CA GLN A 135 1.79 35.72 18.28
C GLN A 135 3.32 35.58 18.26
N ALA A 136 4.04 36.45 18.98
CA ALA A 136 5.51 36.42 19.05
C ALA A 136 6.07 35.12 19.65
N GLN A 137 5.32 34.41 20.49
CA GLN A 137 5.76 33.17 21.13
C GLN A 137 5.32 31.92 20.39
N THR A 138 4.31 32.05 19.53
CA THR A 138 3.70 30.92 18.83
C THR A 138 4.71 30.11 18.00
N PRO A 139 5.67 30.73 17.28
CA PRO A 139 6.70 29.97 16.55
C PRO A 139 7.52 29.03 17.45
N GLN A 140 7.91 29.47 18.65
CA GLN A 140 8.67 28.65 19.59
C GLN A 140 7.83 27.47 20.13
N ILE A 141 6.53 27.70 20.36
CA ILE A 141 5.59 26.65 20.78
C ILE A 141 5.48 25.57 19.71
N VAL A 142 5.28 25.96 18.44
CA VAL A 142 5.19 25.01 17.32
C VAL A 142 6.48 24.24 17.14
N ARG A 143 7.64 24.90 17.28
CA ARG A 143 8.94 24.25 17.26
C ARG A 143 9.05 23.18 18.35
N GLN A 144 8.64 23.48 19.57
CA GLN A 144 8.65 22.53 20.69
C GLN A 144 7.70 21.35 20.44
N VAL A 145 6.46 21.61 19.99
CA VAL A 145 5.49 20.55 19.64
C VAL A 145 6.05 19.66 18.55
N THR A 146 6.68 20.23 17.52
CA THR A 146 7.27 19.43 16.44
C THR A 146 8.42 18.56 16.93
N LEU A 147 9.30 19.10 17.79
CA LEU A 147 10.38 18.34 18.41
C LEU A 147 9.84 17.16 19.23
N GLU A 148 8.83 17.39 20.06
CA GLU A 148 8.21 16.35 20.87
C GLU A 148 7.54 15.28 20.00
N MET A 149 6.83 15.68 18.94
CA MET A 149 6.24 14.75 17.96
C MET A 149 7.31 13.90 17.26
N ARG A 150 8.46 14.50 16.91
CA ARG A 150 9.57 13.80 16.26
C ARG A 150 10.20 12.76 17.18
N GLU A 151 10.41 13.09 18.45
CA GLU A 151 11.03 12.21 19.43
C GLU A 151 10.09 11.08 19.89
N ASN A 152 8.79 11.38 20.00
CA ASN A 152 7.79 10.49 20.58
C ASN A 152 6.69 10.08 19.58
N VAL A 153 7.00 9.98 18.29
CA VAL A 153 6.02 9.68 17.22
C VAL A 153 5.14 8.45 17.50
N HIS A 154 5.68 7.41 18.15
CA HIS A 154 4.90 6.21 18.49
C HIS A 154 3.79 6.47 19.52
N GLU A 155 3.89 7.51 20.33
CA GLU A 155 2.83 7.87 21.27
C GLU A 155 1.59 8.42 20.55
N PHE A 156 1.77 9.00 19.36
CA PHE A 156 0.71 9.67 18.60
C PHE A 156 0.24 8.87 17.39
N LEU A 157 1.08 7.98 16.84
CA LEU A 157 0.83 7.30 15.59
C LEU A 157 1.03 5.78 15.70
N ASP A 158 -0.02 5.03 15.36
CA ASP A 158 0.04 3.58 15.13
C ASP A 158 0.04 3.29 13.62
N VAL A 159 1.24 3.14 13.05
CA VAL A 159 1.42 2.89 11.61
C VAL A 159 0.82 1.56 11.18
N LYS A 160 0.87 0.54 12.05
CA LYS A 160 0.35 -0.78 11.74
C LYS A 160 -1.17 -0.71 11.61
N GLU A 161 -1.84 -0.13 12.60
CA GLU A 161 -3.29 0.04 12.55
C GLU A 161 -3.71 0.93 11.37
N MET A 162 -3.03 2.06 11.16
CA MET A 162 -3.30 2.97 10.05
C MET A 162 -3.20 2.25 8.69
N THR A 163 -2.13 1.49 8.47
CA THR A 163 -1.89 0.78 7.20
C THR A 163 -2.89 -0.34 6.98
N VAL A 164 -3.18 -1.15 8.02
CA VAL A 164 -4.21 -2.20 7.93
C VAL A 164 -5.56 -1.59 7.62
N ARG A 165 -5.97 -0.55 8.37
CA ARG A 165 -7.25 0.13 8.16
C ARG A 165 -7.34 0.70 6.74
N ARG A 166 -6.28 1.34 6.25
CA ARG A 166 -6.25 1.93 4.90
C ARG A 166 -6.37 0.87 3.81
N LEU A 167 -5.57 -0.20 3.88
CA LEU A 167 -5.56 -1.27 2.88
C LEU A 167 -6.81 -2.17 2.93
N THR A 168 -7.45 -2.29 4.09
CA THR A 168 -8.71 -3.05 4.25
C THR A 168 -9.95 -2.25 3.85
N SER A 169 -9.97 -0.95 4.13
CA SER A 169 -11.08 -0.07 3.78
C SER A 169 -11.13 0.22 2.28
N ASP A 170 -9.98 0.26 1.60
CA ASP A 170 -9.89 0.46 0.15
C ASP A 170 -9.37 -0.79 -0.57
N LYS A 171 -10.30 -1.69 -0.92
CA LYS A 171 -10.00 -2.88 -1.74
C LYS A 171 -9.39 -2.53 -3.10
N LYS A 172 -9.73 -1.37 -3.69
CA LYS A 172 -9.18 -0.95 -4.98
C LYS A 172 -7.71 -0.61 -4.84
N LEU A 173 -7.33 0.07 -3.77
CA LEU A 173 -5.94 0.37 -3.45
C LEU A 173 -5.12 -0.90 -3.29
N LEU A 174 -5.57 -1.85 -2.48
CA LEU A 174 -4.86 -3.12 -2.29
C LEU A 174 -4.65 -3.87 -3.61
N VAL A 175 -5.71 -3.98 -4.42
CA VAL A 175 -5.65 -4.62 -5.75
C VAL A 175 -4.70 -3.88 -6.67
N ARG A 176 -4.72 -2.54 -6.67
CA ARG A 176 -3.83 -1.71 -7.47
C ARG A 176 -2.37 -1.93 -7.07
N LEU A 177 -2.06 -1.87 -5.78
CA LEU A 177 -0.71 -2.06 -5.25
C LEU A 177 -0.12 -3.39 -5.71
N ILE A 178 -0.87 -4.48 -5.55
CA ILE A 178 -0.40 -5.81 -5.97
C ILE A 178 -0.31 -5.90 -7.49
N ARG A 179 -1.29 -5.40 -8.23
CA ARG A 179 -1.33 -5.47 -9.69
C ARG A 179 -0.23 -4.67 -10.35
N GLU A 180 0.06 -3.47 -9.87
CA GLU A 180 1.12 -2.60 -10.40
C GLU A 180 2.50 -3.18 -10.10
N THR A 181 2.75 -3.59 -8.85
CA THR A 181 4.04 -4.16 -8.42
C THR A 181 4.35 -5.50 -9.12
N SER A 182 3.33 -6.31 -9.44
CA SER A 182 3.50 -7.64 -10.08
C SER A 182 3.27 -7.64 -11.59
N ARG A 183 3.02 -6.48 -12.22
CA ARG A 183 2.64 -6.39 -13.64
C ARG A 183 3.63 -7.12 -14.56
N PRO A 184 4.95 -7.00 -14.40
CA PRO A 184 5.90 -7.65 -15.30
C PRO A 184 6.01 -9.16 -15.05
N GLU A 185 5.85 -9.63 -13.80
CA GLU A 185 5.77 -11.05 -13.46
C GLU A 185 4.52 -11.67 -14.09
N MET A 186 3.37 -10.98 -14.04
CA MET A 186 2.15 -11.39 -14.71
C MET A 186 2.33 -11.43 -16.24
N ALA A 187 3.00 -10.44 -16.82
CA ALA A 187 3.33 -10.44 -18.24
C ALA A 187 4.28 -11.58 -18.63
N PHE A 188 5.20 -11.97 -17.74
CA PHE A 188 6.05 -13.13 -17.93
C PHE A 188 5.26 -14.44 -17.86
N ILE A 189 4.35 -14.61 -16.88
CA ILE A 189 3.45 -15.77 -16.81
C ILE A 189 2.68 -15.91 -18.12
N ALA A 190 2.02 -14.82 -18.58
CA ALA A 190 1.27 -14.84 -19.83
C ALA A 190 2.15 -15.23 -21.03
N ARG A 191 3.32 -14.60 -21.22
CA ARG A 191 4.25 -14.91 -22.32
C ARG A 191 4.80 -16.33 -22.24
N SER A 192 5.08 -16.84 -21.05
CA SER A 192 5.51 -18.23 -20.85
C SER A 192 4.47 -19.23 -21.37
N GLY A 193 3.18 -18.87 -21.34
CA GLY A 193 2.09 -19.67 -21.90
C GLY A 193 2.27 -20.01 -23.37
N ILE A 194 2.88 -19.12 -24.15
CA ILE A 194 3.17 -19.36 -25.57
C ILE A 194 4.22 -20.48 -25.70
N TYR A 195 5.34 -20.36 -25.00
CA TYR A 195 6.44 -21.32 -25.09
C TYR A 195 6.05 -22.70 -24.55
N PHE A 196 5.37 -22.74 -23.39
CA PHE A 196 4.88 -23.99 -22.82
C PHE A 196 3.78 -24.61 -23.69
N GLY A 197 2.82 -23.81 -24.17
CA GLY A 197 1.76 -24.29 -25.05
C GLY A 197 2.31 -24.84 -26.36
N PHE A 198 3.31 -24.19 -26.97
CA PHE A 198 3.95 -24.67 -28.18
C PHE A 198 4.70 -25.99 -27.95
N ALA A 199 5.57 -26.04 -26.94
CA ALA A 199 6.36 -27.24 -26.63
C ALA A 199 5.45 -28.44 -26.32
N LEU A 200 4.39 -28.20 -25.55
CA LEU A 200 3.45 -29.25 -25.16
C LEU A 200 2.51 -29.63 -26.29
N GLY A 201 2.17 -28.71 -27.19
CA GLY A 201 1.45 -29.02 -28.41
C GLY A 201 2.25 -29.90 -29.37
N ILE A 202 3.59 -29.81 -29.40
CA ILE A 202 4.44 -30.77 -30.14
C ILE A 202 4.32 -32.16 -29.53
N VAL A 203 4.44 -32.27 -28.20
CA VAL A 203 4.28 -33.55 -27.50
C VAL A 203 2.87 -34.10 -27.71
N GLN A 204 1.85 -33.26 -27.66
CA GLN A 204 0.46 -33.62 -27.89
C GLN A 204 0.23 -34.13 -29.32
N ALA A 205 0.79 -33.46 -30.33
CA ALA A 205 0.72 -33.90 -31.72
C ALA A 205 1.34 -35.28 -31.91
N PHE A 206 2.50 -35.52 -31.27
CA PHE A 206 3.15 -36.83 -31.28
C PHE A 206 2.32 -37.91 -30.58
N VAL A 207 1.80 -37.62 -29.38
CA VAL A 207 0.95 -38.54 -28.61
C VAL A 207 -0.32 -38.89 -29.39
N TRP A 208 -0.94 -37.92 -30.05
CA TRP A 208 -2.11 -38.14 -30.91
C TRP A 208 -1.79 -39.02 -32.11
N ALA A 209 -0.66 -38.77 -32.79
CA ALA A 209 -0.20 -39.56 -33.93
C ALA A 209 -0.02 -41.05 -33.57
N VAL A 210 0.42 -41.36 -32.35
CA VAL A 210 0.66 -42.73 -31.90
C VAL A 210 -0.59 -43.39 -31.32
N THR A 211 -1.38 -42.67 -30.53
CA THR A 211 -2.48 -43.26 -29.76
C THR A 211 -3.84 -43.22 -30.45
N LYS A 212 -4.14 -42.14 -31.19
CA LYS A 212 -5.46 -41.86 -31.80
C LYS A 212 -6.66 -42.04 -30.85
N GLN A 213 -6.43 -42.04 -29.54
CA GLN A 213 -7.47 -42.24 -28.52
C GLN A 213 -8.02 -40.88 -28.07
N PRO A 214 -9.34 -40.63 -28.21
CA PRO A 214 -9.96 -39.34 -27.86
C PRO A 214 -9.70 -38.91 -26.40
N ILE A 215 -9.80 -39.84 -25.44
CA ILE A 215 -9.63 -39.56 -24.00
C ILE A 215 -8.21 -39.10 -23.63
N VAL A 216 -7.20 -39.42 -24.43
CA VAL A 216 -5.81 -39.06 -24.14
C VAL A 216 -5.63 -37.53 -24.19
N MET A 217 -6.36 -36.82 -25.05
CA MET A 217 -6.21 -35.38 -25.22
C MET A 217 -6.71 -34.56 -24.01
N PRO A 218 -7.90 -34.80 -23.43
CA PRO A 218 -8.33 -34.14 -22.18
C PRO A 218 -7.41 -34.44 -21.00
N ILE A 219 -7.00 -35.69 -20.82
CA ILE A 219 -6.12 -36.07 -19.70
C ILE A 219 -4.76 -35.39 -19.85
N PHE A 220 -4.20 -35.42 -21.06
CA PHE A 220 -2.93 -34.77 -21.35
C PHE A 220 -3.04 -33.25 -21.18
N GLY A 221 -4.11 -32.62 -21.69
CA GLY A 221 -4.38 -31.21 -21.52
C GLY A 221 -4.48 -30.81 -20.04
N ALA A 222 -5.15 -31.62 -19.21
CA ALA A 222 -5.25 -31.38 -17.78
C ALA A 222 -3.90 -31.51 -17.05
N ALA A 223 -3.13 -32.57 -17.34
CA ALA A 223 -1.79 -32.77 -16.77
C ALA A 223 -0.83 -31.63 -17.15
N VAL A 224 -0.89 -31.20 -18.41
CA VAL A 224 -0.12 -30.07 -18.93
C VAL A 224 -0.51 -28.77 -18.25
N GLY A 225 -1.80 -28.48 -18.10
CA GLY A 225 -2.28 -27.28 -17.39
C GLY A 225 -1.73 -27.22 -15.97
N LEU A 226 -1.84 -28.32 -15.22
CA LEU A 226 -1.30 -28.44 -13.86
C LEU A 226 0.21 -28.20 -13.82
N PHE A 227 0.98 -28.86 -14.69
CA PHE A 227 2.43 -28.77 -14.69
C PHE A 227 2.93 -27.39 -15.11
N THR A 228 2.32 -26.78 -16.13
CA THR A 228 2.79 -25.50 -16.68
C THR A 228 2.52 -24.32 -15.77
N ASP A 229 1.40 -24.30 -15.06
CA ASP A 229 1.10 -23.25 -14.09
C ASP A 229 1.97 -23.41 -12.84
N TRP A 230 2.18 -24.64 -12.37
CA TRP A 230 3.15 -24.93 -11.31
C TRP A 230 4.56 -24.47 -11.69
N ALA A 231 5.02 -24.80 -12.89
CA ALA A 231 6.32 -24.40 -13.40
C ALA A 231 6.42 -22.87 -13.54
N ALA A 232 5.41 -22.21 -14.10
CA ALA A 232 5.41 -20.77 -14.29
C ALA A 232 5.54 -20.01 -12.96
N ILE A 233 4.77 -20.39 -11.94
CA ILE A 233 4.86 -19.79 -10.59
C ILE A 233 6.24 -20.05 -10.00
N LYS A 234 6.75 -21.29 -10.11
CA LYS A 234 8.06 -21.65 -9.55
C LYS A 234 9.20 -20.85 -10.19
N LEU A 235 9.16 -20.62 -11.50
CA LEU A 235 10.17 -19.83 -12.24
C LEU A 235 10.18 -18.34 -11.87
N ILE A 236 9.09 -17.81 -11.29
CA ILE A 236 9.05 -16.41 -10.84
C ILE A 236 9.88 -16.22 -9.58
N PHE A 237 9.77 -17.14 -8.63
CA PHE A 237 10.38 -16.99 -7.30
C PHE A 237 11.69 -17.77 -7.13
N TRP A 238 11.93 -18.82 -7.92
CA TRP A 238 13.08 -19.70 -7.79
C TRP A 238 13.93 -19.74 -9.07
N PRO A 239 15.28 -19.78 -8.95
CA PRO A 239 16.09 -19.76 -7.73
C PRO A 239 16.26 -18.34 -7.16
N ARG A 240 16.45 -18.27 -5.83
CA ARG A 240 16.58 -17.00 -5.09
C ARG A 240 17.85 -16.25 -5.46
N GLU A 241 18.92 -17.00 -5.58
CA GLU A 241 20.24 -16.53 -5.98
C GLU A 241 20.51 -16.92 -7.44
N PRO A 242 21.31 -16.13 -8.16
CA PRO A 242 21.67 -16.44 -9.54
C PRO A 242 22.48 -17.73 -9.59
N VAL A 243 21.93 -18.76 -10.26
CA VAL A 243 22.61 -20.02 -10.54
C VAL A 243 23.31 -19.89 -11.89
N TYR A 244 24.64 -19.81 -11.86
CA TYR A 244 25.45 -19.67 -13.08
C TYR A 244 25.60 -21.02 -13.78
N ILE A 245 25.10 -21.11 -15.02
CA ILE A 245 25.30 -22.27 -15.90
C ILE A 245 26.64 -22.11 -16.66
N THR A 246 27.02 -20.87 -16.96
CA THR A 246 28.30 -20.50 -17.58
C THR A 246 28.68 -19.09 -17.10
N ARG A 247 29.94 -18.65 -17.27
CA ARG A 247 30.39 -17.29 -16.90
C ARG A 247 29.50 -16.14 -17.43
N LYS A 248 28.72 -16.35 -18.49
CA LYS A 248 27.81 -15.35 -19.09
C LYS A 248 26.32 -15.66 -18.95
N PHE A 249 25.95 -16.86 -18.50
CA PHE A 249 24.56 -17.30 -18.43
C PHE A 249 24.22 -17.72 -17.01
N TYR A 250 23.28 -17.01 -16.40
CA TYR A 250 22.75 -17.34 -15.08
C TYR A 250 21.23 -17.44 -15.14
N PHE A 251 20.70 -18.30 -14.28
CA PHE A 251 19.28 -18.49 -14.08
C PHE A 251 18.90 -17.99 -12.68
N GLN A 252 17.90 -17.12 -12.61
CA GLN A 252 17.38 -16.58 -11.36
C GLN A 252 15.87 -16.34 -11.50
N GLY A 253 15.14 -16.50 -10.41
CA GLY A 253 13.72 -16.20 -10.36
C GLY A 253 13.46 -14.78 -10.86
N LYS A 254 12.50 -14.62 -11.78
CA LYS A 254 12.24 -13.33 -12.45
C LYS A 254 11.94 -12.19 -11.48
N PHE A 255 11.27 -12.49 -10.37
CA PHE A 255 10.99 -11.51 -9.32
C PHE A 255 12.26 -11.02 -8.63
N GLN A 256 13.22 -11.92 -8.37
CA GLN A 256 14.50 -11.58 -7.75
C GLN A 256 15.41 -10.80 -8.70
N GLN A 257 15.31 -11.03 -10.01
CA GLN A 257 16.05 -10.25 -11.03
C GLN A 257 15.60 -8.79 -11.08
N ARG A 258 14.34 -8.51 -10.73
CA ARG A 258 13.72 -7.17 -10.80
C ARG A 258 13.65 -6.48 -9.45
N ARG A 259 14.52 -6.87 -8.53
CA ARG A 259 14.47 -6.38 -7.14
C ARG A 259 14.50 -4.86 -7.04
N ASP A 260 15.37 -4.20 -7.80
CA ASP A 260 15.53 -2.75 -7.76
C ASP A 260 14.30 -2.03 -8.35
N GLU A 261 13.79 -2.50 -9.49
CA GLU A 261 12.56 -1.97 -10.10
C GLU A 261 11.34 -2.13 -9.18
N VAL A 262 11.25 -3.27 -8.48
CA VAL A 262 10.17 -3.53 -7.52
C VAL A 262 10.32 -2.63 -6.30
N ALA A 263 11.55 -2.37 -5.84
CA ALA A 263 11.81 -1.45 -4.73
C ALA A 263 11.36 -0.03 -5.06
N GLU A 264 11.66 0.44 -6.27
CA GLU A 264 11.23 1.73 -6.77
C GLU A 264 9.70 1.84 -6.81
N GLN A 265 9.05 0.93 -7.53
CA GLN A 265 7.59 0.92 -7.71
C GLN A 265 6.84 0.79 -6.38
N TYR A 266 7.33 -0.09 -5.51
CA TYR A 266 6.71 -0.29 -4.20
C TYR A 266 6.87 0.95 -3.31
N GLY A 267 8.06 1.56 -3.27
CA GLY A 267 8.29 2.80 -2.53
C GLY A 267 7.38 3.94 -3.00
N GLU A 268 7.23 4.11 -4.31
CA GLU A 268 6.33 5.12 -4.90
C GLU A 268 4.87 4.89 -4.50
N ILE A 269 4.37 3.66 -4.63
CA ILE A 269 2.98 3.33 -4.29
C ILE A 269 2.72 3.54 -2.79
N ILE A 270 3.65 3.10 -1.93
CA ILE A 270 3.51 3.26 -0.49
C ILE A 270 3.51 4.74 -0.09
N ALA A 271 4.42 5.54 -0.63
CA ALA A 271 4.49 6.98 -0.35
C ALA A 271 3.24 7.73 -0.86
N ARG A 272 2.75 7.37 -2.04
CA ARG A 272 1.63 8.04 -2.70
C ARG A 272 0.26 7.65 -2.15
N ASP A 273 0.08 6.40 -1.74
CA ASP A 273 -1.26 5.86 -1.48
C ASP A 273 -1.48 5.40 -0.01
N VAL A 274 -0.40 5.11 0.74
CA VAL A 274 -0.49 4.54 2.10
C VAL A 274 0.03 5.51 3.15
N LEU A 275 1.28 5.94 3.04
CA LEU A 275 1.99 6.76 4.03
C LEU A 275 2.05 8.23 3.59
N THR A 276 0.92 8.75 3.13
CA THR A 276 0.79 10.15 2.73
C THR A 276 0.71 11.06 3.96
N VAL A 277 1.07 12.34 3.79
CA VAL A 277 0.89 13.36 4.83
C VAL A 277 -0.57 13.42 5.29
N GLN A 278 -1.53 13.33 4.37
CA GLN A 278 -2.96 13.37 4.73
C GLN A 278 -3.37 12.17 5.59
N ASN A 279 -2.95 10.96 5.23
CA ASN A 279 -3.29 9.75 6.00
C ASN A 279 -2.64 9.78 7.40
N LEU A 280 -1.40 10.28 7.50
CA LEU A 280 -0.71 10.43 8.78
C LEU A 280 -1.38 11.48 9.66
N MET A 281 -1.73 12.63 9.10
CA MET A 281 -2.48 13.67 9.81
C MET A 281 -3.82 13.14 10.31
N GLU A 282 -4.60 12.47 9.45
CA GLU A 282 -5.88 11.87 9.84
C GLU A 282 -5.69 10.85 10.97
N SER A 283 -4.65 10.01 10.89
CA SER A 283 -4.36 9.03 11.93
C SER A 283 -3.89 9.66 13.24
N ILE A 284 -3.16 10.78 13.20
CA ILE A 284 -2.70 11.50 14.40
C ILE A 284 -3.86 12.24 15.07
N LEU A 285 -4.75 12.84 14.28
CA LEU A 285 -5.85 13.67 14.77
C LEU A 285 -7.09 12.87 15.18
N SER A 286 -7.38 11.76 14.49
CA SER A 286 -8.63 11.00 14.65
C SER A 286 -8.39 9.51 14.87
N GLY A 287 -7.13 9.07 14.98
CA GLY A 287 -6.80 7.69 15.27
C GLY A 287 -6.94 7.31 16.76
N PRO A 288 -6.66 6.05 17.11
CA PRO A 288 -6.81 5.54 18.47
C PRO A 288 -5.92 6.23 19.52
N ARG A 289 -4.89 6.94 19.08
CA ARG A 289 -3.93 7.67 19.94
C ARG A 289 -4.13 9.19 19.93
N SER A 290 -5.21 9.68 19.32
CA SER A 290 -5.49 11.12 19.23
C SER A 290 -5.55 11.82 20.58
N ASP A 291 -6.08 11.16 21.62
CA ASP A 291 -6.09 11.68 23.01
C ASP A 291 -4.70 12.11 23.52
N ARG A 292 -3.63 11.44 23.07
CA ARG A 292 -2.25 11.79 23.45
C ARG A 292 -1.81 13.11 22.84
N LEU A 293 -2.16 13.34 21.58
CA LEU A 293 -1.92 14.61 20.90
C LEU A 293 -2.72 15.73 21.58
N MET A 294 -4.01 15.48 21.85
CA MET A 294 -4.89 16.43 22.52
C MET A 294 -4.32 16.84 23.88
N ALA A 295 -3.83 15.87 24.66
CA ALA A 295 -3.19 16.11 25.95
C ALA A 295 -1.87 16.89 25.82
N MET A 296 -1.03 16.58 24.83
CA MET A 296 0.21 17.32 24.57
C MET A 296 -0.08 18.79 24.22
N ILE A 297 -1.00 19.03 23.29
CA ILE A 297 -1.38 20.40 22.89
C ILE A 297 -1.96 21.14 24.08
N SER A 298 -2.87 20.51 24.84
CA SER A 298 -3.48 21.11 26.03
C SER A 298 -2.44 21.51 27.07
N ARG A 299 -1.46 20.64 27.33
CA ARG A 299 -0.35 20.93 28.24
C ARG A 299 0.49 22.08 27.72
N THR A 300 0.87 22.05 26.45
CA THR A 300 1.74 23.07 25.83
C THR A 300 1.08 24.45 25.82
N VAL A 301 -0.21 24.52 25.48
CA VAL A 301 -1.00 25.77 25.52
C VAL A 301 -1.15 26.26 26.96
N ALA A 302 -1.42 25.37 27.92
CA ALA A 302 -1.51 25.72 29.33
C ALA A 302 -0.18 26.29 29.87
N ASP A 303 0.95 25.67 29.53
CA ASP A 303 2.29 26.10 29.93
C ASP A 303 2.64 27.46 29.32
N ALA A 304 2.29 27.71 28.05
CA ALA A 304 2.48 29.00 27.40
C ALA A 304 1.68 30.12 28.10
N ILE A 305 0.42 29.85 28.45
CA ILE A 305 -0.42 30.79 29.20
C ILE A 305 0.14 31.01 30.62
N ASP A 306 0.64 29.96 31.28
CA ASP A 306 1.26 30.08 32.60
C ASP A 306 2.52 30.95 32.56
N GLN A 307 3.39 30.77 31.56
CA GLN A 307 4.56 31.61 31.39
C GLN A 307 4.20 33.10 31.23
N GLN A 308 3.11 33.42 30.51
CA GLN A 308 2.65 34.80 30.36
C GLN A 308 2.03 35.37 31.63
N THR A 309 1.31 34.55 32.38
CA THR A 309 0.64 34.99 33.60
C THR A 309 1.58 35.04 34.81
N ASN A 310 2.72 34.32 34.79
CA ASN A 310 3.68 34.26 35.89
C ASN A 310 4.21 35.63 36.34
N THR A 311 4.51 36.53 35.40
CA THR A 311 5.01 37.89 35.71
C THR A 311 3.97 38.74 36.44
N ALA A 312 2.68 38.47 36.22
CA ALA A 312 1.56 39.20 36.81
C ALA A 312 0.67 38.31 37.70
N ARG A 313 1.17 37.16 38.18
CA ARG A 313 0.39 36.11 38.84
C ARG A 313 -0.49 36.62 39.99
N PRO A 314 0.00 37.49 40.91
CA PRO A 314 -0.83 38.02 41.99
C PRO A 314 -2.01 38.84 41.47
N LEU A 315 -1.77 39.65 40.43
CA LEU A 315 -2.79 40.51 39.83
C LEU A 315 -3.81 39.68 39.04
N VAL A 316 -3.34 38.73 38.23
CA VAL A 316 -4.16 37.81 37.44
C VAL A 316 -5.03 36.96 38.34
N ASN A 317 -4.49 36.41 39.42
CA ASN A 317 -5.28 35.61 40.37
C ASN A 317 -6.29 36.46 41.13
N ALA A 318 -5.96 37.72 41.45
CA ALA A 318 -6.88 38.64 42.12
C ALA A 318 -8.04 39.12 41.21
N THR A 319 -7.83 39.23 39.89
CA THR A 319 -8.85 39.71 38.94
C THR A 319 -9.60 38.60 38.22
N ILE A 320 -8.90 37.57 37.74
CA ILE A 320 -9.47 36.46 36.94
C ILE A 320 -9.93 35.31 37.84
N GLY A 321 -9.11 34.97 38.83
CA GLY A 321 -9.32 33.82 39.71
C GLY A 321 -8.90 32.48 39.07
N PRO A 322 -8.55 31.47 39.88
CA PRO A 322 -7.94 30.22 39.40
C PRO A 322 -8.88 29.38 38.53
N LYS A 323 -10.18 29.37 38.83
CA LYS A 323 -11.17 28.58 38.07
C LYS A 323 -11.32 29.08 36.63
N ARG A 324 -11.43 30.39 36.44
CA ARG A 324 -11.57 30.99 35.10
C ARG A 324 -10.29 30.91 34.29
N LEU A 325 -9.13 31.03 34.93
CA LEU A 325 -7.85 30.81 34.26
C LEU A 325 -7.76 29.37 33.71
N ALA A 326 -8.25 28.38 34.47
CA ALA A 326 -8.32 27.01 33.99
C ALA A 326 -9.32 26.83 32.83
N GLU A 327 -10.48 27.50 32.88
CA GLU A 327 -11.46 27.51 31.78
C GLU A 327 -10.86 28.13 30.50
N MET A 328 -10.13 29.25 30.63
CA MET A 328 -9.43 29.91 29.52
C MET A 328 -8.40 29.00 28.85
N LYS A 329 -7.59 28.30 29.65
CA LYS A 329 -6.59 27.35 29.14
C LYS A 329 -7.22 26.20 28.38
N ARG A 330 -8.32 25.64 28.89
CA ARG A 330 -9.07 24.57 28.22
C ARG A 330 -9.67 25.05 26.91
N ALA A 331 -10.36 26.19 26.93
CA ALA A 331 -10.94 26.79 25.73
C ALA A 331 -9.87 27.08 24.67
N ALA A 332 -8.71 27.62 25.07
CA ALA A 332 -7.59 27.85 24.16
C ALA A 332 -7.03 26.57 23.56
N ALA A 333 -6.90 25.50 24.36
CA ALA A 333 -6.45 24.20 23.88
C ALA A 333 -7.44 23.60 22.87
N ASP A 334 -8.73 23.54 23.22
CA ASP A 334 -9.78 22.97 22.38
C ASP A 334 -9.87 23.70 21.04
N LYS A 335 -9.80 25.04 21.06
CA LYS A 335 -9.79 25.87 19.86
C LYS A 335 -8.52 25.73 19.03
N SER A 336 -7.36 25.56 19.66
CA SER A 336 -6.10 25.30 18.96
C SER A 336 -6.16 23.96 18.22
N ILE A 337 -6.72 22.93 18.85
CA ILE A 337 -6.97 21.62 18.24
C ILE A 337 -7.91 21.74 17.03
N GLU A 338 -9.00 22.50 17.16
CA GLU A 338 -10.00 22.70 16.09
C GLU A 338 -9.36 23.32 14.84
N ARG A 339 -8.44 24.28 15.01
CA ARG A 339 -7.77 24.98 13.90
C ARG A 339 -6.56 24.24 13.34
N LEU A 340 -5.96 23.33 14.10
CA LEU A 340 -4.73 22.61 13.74
C LEU A 340 -4.76 21.98 12.34
N PRO A 341 -5.82 21.25 11.91
CA PRO A 341 -5.84 20.60 10.59
C PRO A 341 -5.74 21.60 9.44
N GLN A 342 -6.34 22.79 9.58
CA GLN A 342 -6.32 23.83 8.56
C GLN A 342 -4.93 24.49 8.49
N THR A 343 -4.28 24.67 9.63
CA THR A 343 -2.92 25.24 9.71
C THR A 343 -1.89 24.30 9.08
N VAL A 344 -1.88 23.00 9.46
CA VAL A 344 -0.88 22.03 8.99
C VAL A 344 -1.02 21.71 7.50
N ARG A 345 -2.23 21.83 6.91
CA ARG A 345 -2.44 21.68 5.46
C ARG A 345 -1.52 22.55 4.61
N HIS A 346 -1.13 23.72 5.11
CA HIS A 346 -0.21 24.62 4.40
C HIS A 346 1.22 24.06 4.31
N ALA A 347 1.60 23.15 5.22
CA ALA A 347 2.90 22.47 5.19
C ALA A 347 2.89 21.13 4.46
N GLU A 348 1.78 20.72 3.83
CA GLU A 348 1.71 19.40 3.14
C GLU A 348 2.80 19.22 2.08
N GLY A 349 3.11 20.28 1.31
CA GLY A 349 4.17 20.24 0.30
C GLY A 349 5.53 19.95 0.91
N TYR A 350 5.91 20.73 1.93
CA TYR A 350 7.16 20.54 2.67
C TYR A 350 7.22 19.18 3.37
N LEU A 351 6.15 18.75 4.05
CA LEU A 351 6.13 17.47 4.76
C LEU A 351 6.31 16.30 3.79
N THR A 352 5.70 16.37 2.60
CA THR A 352 5.87 15.36 1.55
C THR A 352 7.32 15.27 1.10
N GLU A 353 7.96 16.42 0.87
CA GLU A 353 9.36 16.50 0.46
C GLU A 353 10.33 16.05 1.57
N ALA A 354 10.13 16.52 2.81
CA ALA A 354 11.03 16.24 3.92
C ALA A 354 10.99 14.77 4.33
N MET A 355 9.78 14.19 4.41
CA MET A 355 9.61 12.80 4.80
C MET A 355 10.16 11.84 3.75
N ASP A 356 9.94 12.14 2.46
CA ASP A 356 10.44 11.41 1.28
C ASP A 356 10.45 9.89 1.52
N VAL A 357 9.24 9.39 1.80
CA VAL A 357 8.97 7.99 2.17
C VAL A 357 9.38 7.05 1.05
N ALA A 358 9.22 7.46 -0.21
CA ALA A 358 9.56 6.63 -1.37
C ALA A 358 11.04 6.26 -1.36
N ARG A 359 11.94 7.24 -1.22
CA ARG A 359 13.39 6.99 -1.14
C ARG A 359 13.76 6.14 0.07
N LEU A 360 13.16 6.41 1.22
CA LEU A 360 13.45 5.65 2.43
C LEU A 360 13.06 4.17 2.27
N VAL A 361 11.89 3.90 1.69
CA VAL A 361 11.45 2.52 1.38
C VAL A 361 12.39 1.88 0.37
N GLN A 362 12.80 2.58 -0.69
CA GLN A 362 13.75 2.08 -1.69
C GLN A 362 15.09 1.68 -1.07
N GLU A 363 15.69 2.56 -0.25
CA GLU A 363 16.96 2.32 0.43
C GLU A 363 16.89 1.12 1.38
N ARG A 364 15.76 0.93 2.06
CA ARG A 364 15.55 -0.18 2.99
C ARG A 364 15.29 -1.48 2.24
N MET A 365 14.54 -1.43 1.14
CA MET A 365 14.33 -2.56 0.24
C MET A 365 15.63 -3.04 -0.40
N ALA A 366 16.56 -2.15 -0.75
CA ALA A 366 17.89 -2.51 -1.25
C ALA A 366 18.74 -3.29 -0.23
N LYS A 367 18.45 -3.15 1.08
CA LYS A 367 19.18 -3.83 2.16
C LYS A 367 18.61 -5.19 2.56
N LEU A 368 17.43 -5.56 2.07
CA LEU A 368 16.82 -6.86 2.38
C LEU A 368 17.66 -8.06 1.89
N THR A 369 17.48 -9.21 2.51
CA THR A 369 17.95 -10.48 1.94
C THR A 369 16.98 -10.94 0.84
N PRO A 370 17.41 -11.81 -0.11
CA PRO A 370 16.50 -12.39 -1.11
C PRO A 370 15.27 -13.07 -0.50
N GLN A 371 15.42 -13.63 0.71
CA GLN A 371 14.33 -14.29 1.45
C GLN A 371 13.34 -13.30 2.04
N GLN A 372 13.83 -12.19 2.59
CA GLN A 372 12.98 -11.10 3.08
C GLN A 372 12.24 -10.41 1.92
N PHE A 373 12.94 -10.18 0.81
CA PHE A 373 12.37 -9.60 -0.40
C PHE A 373 11.28 -10.49 -1.01
N GLU A 374 11.52 -11.81 -1.09
CA GLU A 374 10.49 -12.78 -1.47
C GLU A 374 9.27 -12.71 -0.53
N GLY A 375 9.51 -12.46 0.76
CA GLY A 375 8.48 -12.23 1.77
C GLY A 375 7.51 -11.09 1.42
N LEU A 376 7.90 -10.12 0.58
CA LEU A 376 7.04 -9.00 0.18
C LEU A 376 5.84 -9.42 -0.68
N LEU A 377 6.04 -10.34 -1.62
CA LEU A 377 5.00 -10.78 -2.55
C LEU A 377 4.58 -12.24 -2.34
N ARG A 378 5.48 -13.14 -1.91
CA ARG A 378 5.16 -14.57 -1.84
C ARG A 378 3.94 -14.89 -0.96
N PRO A 379 3.75 -14.28 0.22
CA PRO A 379 2.55 -14.56 1.02
C PRO A 379 1.24 -14.19 0.31
N ALA A 380 1.26 -13.20 -0.57
CA ALA A 380 0.11 -12.80 -1.38
C ALA A 380 -0.25 -13.83 -2.46
N PHE A 381 0.71 -14.61 -2.94
CA PHE A 381 0.47 -15.65 -3.95
C PHE A 381 0.29 -17.05 -3.33
N ARG A 382 1.14 -17.41 -2.35
CA ARG A 382 1.31 -18.78 -1.83
C ARG A 382 0.03 -19.50 -1.42
N GLN A 383 -0.95 -18.78 -0.89
CA GLN A 383 -2.19 -19.39 -0.39
C GLN A 383 -3.15 -19.82 -1.50
N ASP A 384 -3.07 -19.17 -2.66
CA ASP A 384 -3.98 -19.39 -3.78
C ASP A 384 -3.26 -19.95 -5.03
N GLU A 385 -1.94 -20.17 -4.95
CA GLU A 385 -1.16 -20.86 -5.98
C GLU A 385 -1.83 -22.18 -6.42
N TRP A 386 -2.30 -22.99 -5.47
CA TRP A 386 -2.94 -24.27 -5.78
C TRP A 386 -4.27 -24.11 -6.52
N LYS A 387 -5.07 -23.08 -6.20
CA LYS A 387 -6.34 -22.81 -6.89
C LYS A 387 -6.06 -22.44 -8.34
N LEU A 388 -5.05 -21.59 -8.57
CA LEU A 388 -4.62 -21.22 -9.91
C LEU A 388 -4.19 -22.45 -10.71
N ILE A 389 -3.36 -23.32 -10.12
CA ILE A 389 -2.88 -24.56 -10.75
C ILE A 389 -4.06 -25.48 -11.10
N VAL A 390 -4.99 -25.70 -10.17
CA VAL A 390 -6.17 -26.56 -10.39
C VAL A 390 -7.07 -26.01 -11.50
N VAL A 391 -7.34 -24.70 -11.50
CA VAL A 391 -8.11 -24.05 -12.56
C VAL A 391 -7.41 -24.20 -13.90
N GLY A 392 -6.08 -24.07 -13.95
CA GLY A 392 -5.26 -24.35 -15.12
C GLY A 392 -5.43 -25.78 -15.64
N GLY A 393 -5.45 -26.77 -14.74
CA GLY A 393 -5.73 -28.16 -15.07
C GLY A 393 -7.14 -28.38 -15.64
N ILE A 394 -8.17 -27.79 -15.02
CA ILE A 394 -9.55 -27.89 -15.51
C ILE A 394 -9.68 -27.29 -16.91
N ILE A 395 -9.15 -26.08 -17.11
CA ILE A 395 -9.19 -25.42 -18.43
C ILE A 395 -8.38 -26.23 -19.44
N GLY A 396 -7.22 -26.75 -19.05
CA GLY A 396 -6.41 -27.64 -19.89
C GLY A 396 -7.19 -28.88 -20.35
N GLY A 397 -7.98 -29.49 -19.47
CA GLY A 397 -8.85 -30.61 -19.80
C GLY A 397 -9.95 -30.23 -20.79
N PHE A 398 -10.64 -29.10 -20.56
CA PHE A 398 -11.66 -28.59 -21.49
C PHE A 398 -11.09 -28.27 -22.88
N VAL A 399 -9.90 -27.67 -22.92
CA VAL A 399 -9.19 -27.39 -24.17
C VAL A 399 -8.84 -28.69 -24.90
N GLY A 400 -8.36 -29.69 -24.17
CA GLY A 400 -8.08 -31.02 -24.72
C GLY A 400 -9.32 -31.66 -25.34
N GLU A 401 -10.48 -31.55 -24.68
CA GLU A 401 -11.76 -32.02 -25.20
C GLU A 401 -12.18 -31.26 -26.47
N MET A 402 -12.05 -29.93 -26.48
CA MET A 402 -12.34 -29.12 -27.68
C MET A 402 -11.44 -29.48 -28.86
N GLN A 403 -10.17 -29.79 -28.61
CA GLN A 403 -9.24 -30.23 -29.64
C GLN A 403 -9.64 -31.58 -30.23
N VAL A 404 -10.17 -32.51 -29.43
CA VAL A 404 -10.72 -33.78 -29.93
C VAL A 404 -11.89 -33.52 -30.88
N ILE A 405 -12.82 -32.65 -30.48
CA ILE A 405 -13.98 -32.31 -31.31
C ILE A 405 -13.52 -31.74 -32.67
N LEU A 406 -12.56 -30.80 -32.65
CA LEU A 406 -11.96 -30.18 -33.84
C LEU A 406 -11.10 -31.12 -34.71
N MET A 407 -10.64 -32.25 -34.17
CA MET A 407 -9.85 -33.24 -34.92
C MET A 407 -10.72 -34.36 -35.48
N LEU A 408 -11.86 -34.63 -34.86
CA LEU A 408 -12.79 -35.68 -35.26
C LEU A 408 -13.91 -35.17 -36.19
N HIS A 409 -14.19 -33.86 -36.19
CA HIS A 409 -15.18 -33.18 -37.04
C HIS A 409 -14.53 -31.95 -37.69
#